data_AF-A0A2J6SI43-F1
#
_entry.id   AF-A0A2J6SI43-F1
#
_cell.length_a   1.000
_cell.length_b   1.000
_cell.length_c   1.000
_cell.angle_alpha   90.00
_cell.angle_beta   90.00
_cell.angle_gamma   90.00
#
_symmetry.space_group_name_H-M   'P 1'
#
loop_
_entity.id
_entity.type
_entity.pdbx_description
1 polymer ?
#
loop_
_entity_poly.entity_id
_entity_poly.type
_entity_poly.pdbx_seq_one_letter_code
_entity_poly.pdbx_strand_id
1 'polypeptide(L)'
;MGFTKSSSSAPSTEDCSEETIQRAKECLSAINTAFSQAFDDGSVFLETAGREQTNILDSQIQIGESSDGWNTLHKALQQIYQTRTPRNNTVPKPNVIRLYEQDTFVGLVQIVSAQIRRLNKVFPSLKAEQTTLSSDEVIAIKGSGPIVILWLKGIVKSNDEFLHEALEKETSNKRNFFDGTDLKGKSKMHVGHKIAPGAMGSEGPTTWTNTTGSEEAEGHVGNSYGY
;
A
#
# COMPACT_ATOMS: atom_id res chain seq x y z
N MET A 1 14.12 10.07 -9.93
CA MET A 1 13.72 11.29 -9.20
C MET A 1 14.13 11.09 -7.76
N GLY A 2 14.92 11.99 -7.18
CA GLY A 2 15.32 11.89 -5.78
C GLY A 2 14.15 12.31 -4.89
N PHE A 3 13.93 11.60 -3.79
CA PHE A 3 13.03 12.06 -2.73
C PHE A 3 13.46 13.48 -2.34
N THR A 4 12.52 14.41 -2.39
CA THR A 4 12.69 15.77 -1.87
C THR A 4 13.29 15.67 -0.48
N LYS A 5 14.38 16.41 -0.23
CA LYS A 5 14.95 16.53 1.12
C LYS A 5 13.81 16.85 2.06
N SER A 6 13.57 15.97 3.04
CA SER A 6 12.61 16.24 4.12
C SER A 6 12.84 17.66 4.60
N SER A 7 11.82 18.51 4.49
CA SER A 7 11.80 19.78 5.20
C SER A 7 11.95 19.40 6.67
N SER A 8 13.12 19.64 7.25
CA SER A 8 13.39 19.33 8.65
C SER A 8 12.73 20.41 9.50
N SER A 9 11.41 20.34 9.62
CA SER A 9 10.74 20.97 10.74
C SER A 9 11.20 20.19 11.97
N ALA A 10 12.06 20.80 12.78
CA ALA A 10 12.45 20.19 14.04
C ALA A 10 11.16 19.95 14.85
N PRO A 11 11.04 18.80 15.56
CA PRO A 11 9.93 18.58 16.48
C PRO A 11 9.84 19.78 17.43
N SER A 12 8.62 20.21 17.75
CA SER A 12 8.43 21.37 18.64
C SER A 12 9.04 21.08 20.02
N THR A 13 9.29 22.14 20.80
CA THR A 13 9.79 21.96 22.18
C THR A 13 8.84 21.12 23.06
N GLU A 14 7.53 21.12 22.76
CA GLU A 14 6.52 20.28 23.41
C GLU A 14 6.60 18.81 22.97
N ASP A 15 6.98 18.55 21.71
CA ASP A 15 7.19 17.19 21.20
C ASP A 15 8.43 16.53 21.81
N CYS A 16 9.38 17.32 22.32
CA CYS A 16 10.57 16.84 23.01
C CYS A 16 10.39 16.73 24.53
N SER A 17 9.16 16.87 25.04
CA SER A 17 8.90 16.66 26.47
C SER A 17 9.18 15.20 26.87
N GLU A 18 9.60 15.00 28.12
CA GLU A 18 9.87 13.66 28.66
C GLU A 18 8.63 12.76 28.59
N GLU A 19 7.43 13.32 28.81
CA GLU A 19 6.17 12.61 28.71
C GLU A 19 5.86 12.17 27.27
N THR A 20 6.05 13.06 26.29
CA THR A 20 5.86 12.73 24.86
C THR A 20 6.82 11.62 24.44
N ILE A 21 8.09 11.73 24.81
CA ILE A 21 9.13 10.72 24.52
C ILE A 21 8.77 9.38 25.17
N GLN A 22 8.28 9.40 26.42
CA GLN A 22 7.90 8.18 27.13
C GLN A 22 6.72 7.47 26.45
N ARG A 23 5.67 8.20 26.05
CA ARG A 23 4.54 7.64 25.28
C ARG A 23 4.99 7.07 23.94
N ALA A 24 5.94 7.71 23.27
CA ALA A 24 6.52 7.19 22.04
C ALA A 24 7.28 5.88 22.27
N LYS A 25 8.09 5.80 23.33
CA LYS A 25 8.79 4.56 23.74
C LYS A 25 7.82 3.43 24.04
N GLU A 26 6.71 3.71 24.71
CA GLU A 26 5.66 2.72 25.00
C GLU A 26 5.04 2.16 23.71
N CYS A 27 4.75 3.01 22.73
CA CYS A 27 4.25 2.57 21.42
C CYS A 27 5.27 1.68 20.70
N LEU A 28 6.55 2.07 20.69
CA LEU A 28 7.62 1.27 20.09
C LEU A 28 7.85 -0.06 20.83
N SER A 29 7.74 -0.05 22.15
CA SER A 29 7.82 -1.27 22.97
C SER A 29 6.68 -2.22 22.65
N ALA A 30 5.44 -1.72 22.49
CA ALA A 30 4.30 -2.54 22.12
C ALA A 30 4.47 -3.18 20.72
N ILE A 31 5.08 -2.47 19.77
CA ILE A 31 5.45 -3.04 18.46
C ILE A 31 6.46 -4.17 18.63
N ASN A 32 7.53 -3.96 19.40
CA ASN A 32 8.53 -4.98 19.66
C ASN A 32 7.93 -6.22 20.34
N THR A 33 7.06 -6.03 21.34
CA THR A 33 6.36 -7.13 22.01
C THR A 33 5.49 -7.93 21.03
N ALA A 34 4.78 -7.27 20.11
CA ALA A 34 3.97 -7.95 19.10
C ALA A 34 4.82 -8.81 18.15
N PHE A 35 6.00 -8.32 17.74
CA PHE A 35 6.93 -9.10 16.93
C PHE A 35 7.55 -10.27 17.71
N SER A 36 7.91 -10.08 18.99
CA SER A 36 8.39 -11.16 19.84
C SER A 36 7.33 -12.25 20.03
N GLN A 37 6.09 -11.86 20.30
CA GLN A 37 4.99 -12.82 20.43
C GLN A 37 4.74 -13.58 19.12
N ALA A 38 4.73 -12.90 17.97
CA ALA A 38 4.58 -13.56 16.68
C ALA A 38 5.74 -14.52 16.36
N PHE A 39 6.95 -14.22 16.84
CA PHE A 39 8.10 -15.12 16.74
C PHE A 39 7.94 -16.36 17.63
N ASP A 40 7.46 -16.18 18.86
CA ASP A 40 7.21 -17.27 19.80
C ASP A 40 6.08 -18.17 19.30
N ASP A 41 4.96 -17.60 18.82
CA ASP A 41 3.85 -18.34 18.21
C ASP A 41 4.32 -19.18 17.02
N GLY A 42 5.15 -18.59 16.13
CA GLY A 42 5.75 -19.30 15.01
C GLY A 42 6.71 -20.42 15.44
N SER A 43 7.38 -20.27 16.59
CA SER A 43 8.28 -21.29 17.15
C SER A 43 7.48 -22.45 17.75
N VAL A 44 6.40 -22.17 18.48
CA VAL A 44 5.48 -23.19 19.02
C VAL A 44 4.79 -23.97 17.89
N PHE A 45 4.40 -23.29 16.82
CA PHE A 45 3.84 -23.94 15.64
C PHE A 45 4.85 -24.91 15.01
N LEU A 46 6.12 -24.52 14.89
CA LEU A 46 7.19 -25.39 14.36
C LEU A 46 7.41 -26.67 15.19
N GLU A 47 7.22 -26.60 16.50
CA GLU A 47 7.37 -27.77 17.39
C GLU A 47 6.24 -28.79 17.23
N THR A 48 5.07 -28.36 16.76
CA THR A 48 3.84 -29.17 16.72
C THR A 48 3.38 -29.52 15.31
N ALA A 49 3.78 -28.75 14.30
CA ALA A 49 3.35 -28.90 12.92
C ALA A 49 4.14 -29.98 12.14
N GLY A 50 3.45 -30.62 11.19
CA GLY A 50 4.09 -31.54 10.25
C GLY A 50 4.96 -30.82 9.22
N ARG A 51 5.92 -31.53 8.61
CA ARG A 51 6.89 -30.96 7.64
C ARG A 51 6.23 -30.21 6.48
N GLU A 52 5.08 -30.69 5.99
CA GLU A 52 4.33 -30.05 4.90
C GLU A 52 3.72 -28.70 5.29
N GLN A 53 3.34 -28.54 6.56
CA GLN A 53 2.74 -27.31 7.11
C GLN A 53 3.79 -26.22 7.42
N THR A 54 5.06 -26.61 7.52
CA THR A 54 6.19 -25.70 7.76
C THR A 54 6.84 -25.19 6.48
N ASN A 55 6.28 -25.52 5.31
CA ASN A 55 6.80 -25.01 4.04
C ASN A 55 6.60 -23.49 3.96
N ILE A 56 7.72 -22.79 3.76
CA ILE A 56 7.74 -21.33 3.70
C ILE A 56 7.62 -20.91 2.24
N LEU A 57 6.70 -20.00 1.97
CA LEU A 57 6.63 -19.32 0.69
C LEU A 57 7.75 -18.27 0.62
N ASP A 58 8.63 -18.40 -0.37
CA ASP A 58 9.59 -17.34 -0.68
C ASP A 58 8.83 -16.19 -1.35
N SER A 59 8.79 -15.03 -0.67
CA SER A 59 8.05 -13.87 -1.16
C SER A 59 8.59 -13.35 -2.49
N GLN A 60 9.89 -13.46 -2.76
CA GLN A 60 10.48 -13.05 -4.04
C GLN A 60 10.05 -13.97 -5.17
N ILE A 61 9.95 -15.28 -4.91
CA ILE A 61 9.46 -16.26 -5.88
C ILE A 61 7.96 -16.03 -6.12
N GLN A 62 7.15 -15.95 -5.06
CA GLN A 62 5.70 -15.76 -5.20
C GLN A 62 5.34 -14.46 -5.90
N ILE A 63 6.03 -13.37 -5.59
CA ILE A 63 5.83 -12.08 -6.26
C ILE A 63 6.38 -12.13 -7.69
N GLY A 64 7.51 -12.81 -7.92
CA GLY A 64 8.07 -13.04 -9.25
C GLY A 64 7.13 -13.81 -10.19
N GLU A 65 6.39 -14.78 -9.65
CA GLU A 65 5.35 -15.56 -10.35
C GLU A 65 4.01 -14.81 -10.46
N SER A 66 3.85 -13.69 -9.76
CA SER A 66 2.65 -12.84 -9.83
C SER A 66 2.68 -11.92 -11.06
N SER A 67 1.57 -11.20 -11.30
CA SER A 67 1.48 -10.24 -12.40
C SER A 67 2.55 -9.13 -12.32
N ASP A 68 2.94 -8.58 -13.47
CA ASP A 68 3.91 -7.48 -13.56
C ASP A 68 3.60 -6.28 -12.64
N GLY A 69 2.31 -5.98 -12.42
CA GLY A 69 1.92 -4.91 -11.51
C GLY A 69 2.25 -5.19 -10.04
N TRP A 70 2.21 -6.46 -9.61
CA TRP A 70 2.48 -6.87 -8.21
C TRP A 70 3.98 -6.82 -7.96
N ASN A 71 4.76 -7.31 -8.93
CA ASN A 71 6.21 -7.13 -8.98
C ASN A 71 6.61 -5.65 -8.91
N THR A 72 5.92 -4.81 -9.67
CA THR A 72 6.16 -3.37 -9.74
C THR A 72 5.84 -2.68 -8.42
N LEU A 73 4.68 -2.98 -7.82
CA LEU A 73 4.28 -2.47 -6.51
C LEU A 73 5.30 -2.84 -5.44
N HIS A 74 5.69 -4.12 -5.39
CA HIS A 74 6.63 -4.62 -4.40
C HIS A 74 7.98 -3.92 -4.48
N LYS A 75 8.55 -3.79 -5.69
CA LYS A 75 9.81 -3.08 -5.92
C LYS A 75 9.73 -1.62 -5.52
N ALA A 76 8.63 -0.93 -5.84
CA ALA A 76 8.44 0.46 -5.47
C ALA A 76 8.41 0.66 -3.94
N LEU A 77 7.66 -0.20 -3.22
CA LEU A 77 7.60 -0.18 -1.76
C LEU A 77 8.96 -0.50 -1.11
N GLN A 78 9.67 -1.50 -1.63
CA GLN A 78 11.03 -1.81 -1.17
C GLN A 78 12.00 -0.65 -1.37
N GLN A 79 11.94 0.02 -2.52
CA GLN A 79 12.80 1.16 -2.81
C GLN A 79 12.51 2.33 -1.85
N ILE A 80 11.24 2.64 -1.57
CA ILE A 80 10.84 3.65 -0.58
C ILE A 80 11.40 3.30 0.80
N TYR A 81 11.27 2.05 1.24
CA TYR A 81 11.82 1.60 2.52
C TYR A 81 13.34 1.78 2.58
N GLN A 82 14.06 1.37 1.54
CA GLN A 82 15.52 1.44 1.46
C GLN A 82 16.06 2.87 1.43
N THR A 83 15.33 3.83 0.86
CA THR A 83 15.76 5.23 0.83
C THR A 83 15.53 5.96 2.16
N ARG A 84 14.57 5.49 2.96
CA ARG A 84 14.17 6.13 4.23
C ARG A 84 14.79 5.49 5.47
N THR A 85 15.17 4.22 5.39
CA THR A 85 15.84 3.56 6.50
C THR A 85 17.28 4.07 6.61
N PRO A 86 17.70 4.62 7.76
CA PRO A 86 19.08 5.05 7.95
C PRO A 86 20.02 3.88 7.66
N ARG A 87 21.02 4.09 6.78
CA ARG A 87 22.09 3.11 6.52
C ARG A 87 23.04 3.05 7.71
N ASN A 88 22.57 2.54 8.85
CA ASN A 88 23.45 2.17 9.94
C ASN A 88 24.05 0.80 9.62
N ASN A 89 25.37 0.76 9.41
CA ASN A 89 26.13 -0.46 9.14
C ASN A 89 26.19 -1.44 10.33
N THR A 90 25.47 -1.14 11.42
CA THR A 90 25.47 -1.88 12.69
C THR A 90 24.10 -2.48 13.04
N VAL A 91 23.11 -2.43 12.14
CA VAL A 91 21.84 -3.13 12.39
C VAL A 91 22.14 -4.63 12.47
N PRO A 92 21.83 -5.30 13.60
CA PRO A 92 21.96 -6.76 13.71
C PRO A 92 21.20 -7.41 12.55
N LYS A 93 21.70 -8.54 12.03
CA LYS A 93 20.96 -9.30 11.02
C LYS A 93 19.52 -9.48 11.52
N PRO A 94 18.51 -9.08 10.73
CA PRO A 94 17.12 -9.21 11.15
C PRO A 94 16.83 -10.67 11.45
N ASN A 95 16.27 -10.95 12.63
CA ASN A 95 15.73 -12.27 12.91
C ASN A 95 14.60 -12.51 11.90
N VAL A 96 14.72 -13.59 11.13
CA VAL A 96 13.68 -13.97 10.17
C VAL A 96 12.50 -14.49 10.96
N ILE A 97 11.42 -13.71 11.00
CA ILE A 97 10.14 -14.12 11.60
C ILE A 97 9.36 -14.87 10.52
N ARG A 98 8.83 -16.03 10.88
CA ARG A 98 8.00 -16.86 10.01
C ARG A 98 6.59 -16.88 10.57
N LEU A 99 5.63 -16.52 9.75
CA LEU A 99 4.22 -16.46 10.11
C LEU A 99 3.51 -17.57 9.34
N TYR A 100 3.10 -18.63 10.05
CA TYR A 100 2.43 -19.78 9.45
C TYR A 100 0.92 -19.60 9.39
N GLU A 101 0.36 -18.86 10.35
CA GLU A 101 -1.08 -18.65 10.47
C GLU A 101 -1.46 -17.23 10.00
N GLN A 102 -2.53 -17.17 9.20
CA GLN A 102 -3.05 -15.91 8.68
C GLN A 102 -3.49 -14.97 9.81
N ASP A 103 -4.08 -15.51 10.87
CA ASP A 103 -4.57 -14.72 11.99
C ASP A 103 -3.42 -14.02 12.74
N THR A 104 -2.28 -14.69 12.91
CA THR A 104 -1.06 -14.08 13.46
C THR A 104 -0.58 -12.91 12.59
N PHE A 105 -0.57 -13.10 11.26
CA PHE A 105 -0.20 -12.03 10.33
C PHE A 105 -1.16 -10.83 10.41
N VAL A 106 -2.47 -11.08 10.37
CA VAL A 106 -3.49 -10.02 10.45
C VAL A 106 -3.42 -9.30 11.79
N GLY A 107 -3.27 -10.03 12.89
CA GLY A 107 -3.11 -9.46 14.23
C GLY A 107 -1.88 -8.57 14.35
N LEU A 108 -0.74 -9.02 13.81
CA LEU A 108 0.49 -8.23 13.79
C LEU A 108 0.32 -6.91 13.02
N VAL A 109 -0.27 -6.97 11.81
CA VAL A 109 -0.57 -5.78 11.01
C VAL A 109 -1.47 -4.81 11.77
N GLN A 110 -2.53 -5.30 12.40
CA GLN A 110 -3.46 -4.47 13.19
C GLN A 110 -2.77 -3.78 14.37
N ILE A 111 -1.94 -4.50 15.13
CA ILE A 111 -1.22 -3.95 16.28
C ILE A 111 -0.24 -2.87 15.81
N VAL A 112 0.58 -3.15 14.80
CA VAL A 112 1.55 -2.20 14.25
C VAL A 112 0.85 -0.94 13.75
N SER A 113 -0.22 -1.08 12.96
CA SER A 113 -1.00 0.06 12.47
C SER A 113 -1.63 0.87 13.61
N ALA A 114 -2.16 0.22 14.65
CA ALA A 114 -2.71 0.92 15.80
C ALA A 114 -1.64 1.72 16.57
N GLN A 115 -0.44 1.16 16.76
CA GLN A 115 0.65 1.88 17.42
C GLN A 115 1.21 3.02 16.56
N ILE A 116 1.31 2.85 15.23
CA ILE A 116 1.69 3.94 14.32
C ILE A 116 0.69 5.10 14.41
N ARG A 117 -0.63 4.81 14.41
CA ARG A 117 -1.64 5.86 14.61
C ARG A 117 -1.50 6.56 15.97
N ARG A 118 -1.14 5.84 17.03
CA ARG A 118 -0.87 6.45 18.35
C ARG A 118 0.37 7.33 18.31
N LEU A 119 1.46 6.88 17.69
CA LEU A 119 2.66 7.69 17.46
C LEU A 119 2.35 8.98 16.72
N ASN A 120 1.52 8.92 15.67
CA ASN A 120 1.10 10.11 14.93
C ASN A 120 0.29 11.10 15.80
N LYS A 121 -0.45 10.62 16.79
CA LYS A 121 -1.16 11.48 17.77
C LYS A 121 -0.23 12.07 18.82
N VAL A 122 0.87 11.37 19.14
CA VAL A 122 1.90 11.83 20.09
C VAL A 122 2.69 12.99 19.49
N PHE A 123 2.90 13.01 18.17
CA PHE A 123 3.64 14.06 17.46
C PHE A 123 2.76 14.81 16.45
N PRO A 124 1.77 15.61 16.92
CA PRO A 124 0.83 16.30 16.04
C PRO A 124 1.50 17.34 15.14
N SER A 125 2.63 17.90 15.54
CA SER A 125 3.42 18.85 14.74
C SER A 125 3.91 18.25 13.43
N LEU A 126 4.14 16.93 13.39
CA LEU A 126 4.66 16.21 12.22
C LEU A 126 3.57 15.86 11.20
N LYS A 127 2.31 16.23 11.45
CA LYS A 127 1.18 15.87 10.57
C LYS A 127 1.38 16.35 9.14
N ALA A 128 1.92 17.55 8.95
CA ALA A 128 2.15 18.13 7.63
C ALA A 128 3.24 17.36 6.86
N GLU A 129 4.31 16.99 7.55
CA GLU A 129 5.42 16.20 7.03
C GLU A 129 4.95 14.80 6.66
N GLN A 130 4.17 14.13 7.52
CA GLN A 130 3.59 12.81 7.21
C GLN A 130 2.69 12.88 5.96
N THR A 131 1.82 13.90 5.88
CA THR A 131 0.96 14.11 4.71
C THR A 131 1.77 14.30 3.42
N THR A 132 2.87 15.07 3.50
CA THR A 132 3.77 15.31 2.38
C THR A 132 4.51 14.03 1.98
N LEU A 133 5.05 13.30 2.96
CA LEU A 133 5.76 12.04 2.74
C LEU A 133 4.88 10.98 2.10
N SER A 134 3.63 10.84 2.54
CA SER A 134 2.66 9.92 1.93
C SER A 134 2.27 10.35 0.52
N SER A 135 2.16 11.65 0.25
CA SER A 135 1.91 12.15 -1.11
C SER A 135 3.07 11.84 -2.05
N ASP A 136 4.32 12.02 -1.59
CA ASP A 136 5.53 11.69 -2.35
C ASP A 136 5.65 10.19 -2.62
N GLU A 137 5.25 9.32 -1.68
CA GLU A 137 5.16 7.87 -1.88
C GLU A 137 4.18 7.51 -2.99
N VAL A 138 2.98 8.07 -2.95
CA VAL A 138 1.95 7.86 -3.98
C VAL A 138 2.46 8.30 -5.35
N ILE A 139 3.15 9.45 -5.45
CA ILE A 139 3.74 9.93 -6.70
C ILE A 139 4.81 8.94 -7.22
N ALA A 140 5.70 8.47 -6.34
CA ALA A 140 6.75 7.52 -6.70
C ALA A 140 6.16 6.18 -7.19
N ILE A 141 5.14 5.67 -6.50
CA ILE A 141 4.48 4.41 -6.85
C ILE A 141 3.68 4.56 -8.15
N LYS A 142 2.94 5.66 -8.32
CA LYS A 142 2.20 5.99 -9.55
C LYS A 142 3.12 6.06 -10.77
N GLY A 143 4.33 6.59 -10.61
CA GLY A 143 5.35 6.62 -11.67
C GLY A 143 5.73 5.22 -12.18
N SER A 144 5.46 4.19 -11.39
CA SER A 144 5.72 2.79 -11.74
C SER A 144 4.51 2.12 -12.42
N GLY A 145 3.29 2.65 -12.28
CA GLY A 145 2.10 2.23 -13.01
C GLY A 145 0.80 2.72 -12.37
N PRO A 146 -0.19 3.23 -13.13
CA PRO A 146 -1.42 3.79 -12.55
C PRO A 146 -2.30 2.75 -11.86
N ILE A 147 -2.35 1.50 -12.37
CA ILE A 147 -3.14 0.41 -11.77
C ILE A 147 -2.61 0.01 -10.39
N VAL A 148 -1.31 0.16 -10.17
CA VAL A 148 -0.63 -0.19 -8.92
C VAL A 148 -1.15 0.63 -7.74
N ILE A 149 -1.58 1.88 -7.98
CA ILE A 149 -2.19 2.75 -6.98
C ILE A 149 -3.54 2.20 -6.50
N LEU A 150 -4.34 1.58 -7.38
CA LEU A 150 -5.60 0.95 -6.97
C LEU A 150 -5.36 -0.28 -6.10
N TRP A 151 -4.38 -1.11 -6.46
CA TRP A 151 -4.04 -2.29 -5.67
C TRP A 151 -3.53 -1.89 -4.29
N LEU A 152 -2.64 -0.88 -4.23
CA LEU A 152 -2.15 -0.35 -2.96
C LEU A 152 -3.29 0.22 -2.11
N LYS A 153 -4.23 0.95 -2.70
CA LYS A 153 -5.44 1.45 -2.02
C LYS A 153 -6.25 0.30 -1.39
N GLY A 154 -6.41 -0.81 -2.11
CA GLY A 154 -7.08 -2.02 -1.63
C GLY A 154 -6.37 -2.72 -0.46
N ILE A 155 -5.03 -2.63 -0.39
CA ILE A 155 -4.20 -3.21 0.68
C ILE A 155 -4.19 -2.32 1.92
N VAL A 156 -3.89 -1.02 1.74
CA VAL A 156 -3.67 -0.07 2.84
C VAL A 156 -4.96 0.13 3.64
N LYS A 157 -6.12 0.21 2.96
CA LYS A 157 -7.42 0.50 3.61
C LYS A 157 -7.25 1.62 4.65
N SER A 158 -7.79 1.46 5.86
CA SER A 158 -7.60 2.42 6.96
C SER A 158 -6.29 2.27 7.73
N ASN A 159 -5.47 1.25 7.46
CA ASN A 159 -4.32 0.87 8.29
C ASN A 159 -3.24 1.96 8.36
N ASP A 160 -3.10 2.75 7.30
CA ASP A 160 -2.28 3.95 7.24
C ASP A 160 -3.15 5.13 6.78
N GLU A 161 -3.50 6.02 7.71
CA GLU A 161 -4.42 7.13 7.47
C GLU A 161 -3.89 8.13 6.44
N PHE A 162 -2.60 8.50 6.53
CA PHE A 162 -1.98 9.49 5.65
C PHE A 162 -1.80 8.95 4.24
N LEU A 163 -1.32 7.71 4.12
CA LEU A 163 -1.20 7.05 2.82
C LEU A 163 -2.56 6.80 2.19
N HIS A 164 -3.56 6.38 2.97
CA HIS A 164 -4.92 6.21 2.47
C HIS A 164 -5.51 7.51 1.93
N GLU A 165 -5.38 8.63 2.66
CA GLU A 165 -5.86 9.93 2.20
C GLU A 165 -5.17 10.38 0.90
N ALA A 166 -3.85 10.16 0.79
CA ALA A 166 -3.11 10.47 -0.43
C ALA A 166 -3.57 9.61 -1.61
N LEU A 167 -3.83 8.31 -1.39
CA LEU A 167 -4.36 7.40 -2.39
C LEU A 167 -5.80 7.76 -2.82
N GLU A 168 -6.65 8.18 -1.87
CA GLU A 168 -8.00 8.68 -2.17
C GLU A 168 -7.95 9.92 -3.07
N LYS A 169 -7.11 10.90 -2.73
CA LYS A 169 -6.92 12.11 -3.55
C LYS A 169 -6.43 11.77 -4.97
N GLU A 170 -5.45 10.89 -5.08
CA GLU A 170 -4.89 10.50 -6.38
C GLU A 170 -5.89 9.72 -7.23
N THR A 171 -6.62 8.78 -6.64
CA THR A 171 -7.63 7.98 -7.36
C THR A 171 -8.89 8.79 -7.71
N SER A 172 -9.19 9.83 -6.94
CA SER A 172 -10.32 10.74 -7.20
C SER A 172 -10.08 11.74 -8.35
N ASN A 173 -8.83 11.90 -8.82
CA ASN A 173 -8.44 12.89 -9.84
C ASN A 173 -8.86 12.53 -11.29
N LYS A 174 -10.13 12.15 -11.50
CA LYS A 174 -10.79 11.96 -12.80
C LYS A 174 -10.05 11.02 -13.78
N ARG A 175 -9.37 9.98 -13.27
CA ARG A 175 -8.80 8.93 -14.12
C ARG A 175 -9.69 7.70 -14.14
N ASN A 176 -9.98 7.25 -15.35
CA ASN A 176 -10.63 5.98 -15.61
C ASN A 176 -9.58 4.86 -15.48
N PHE A 177 -9.89 3.84 -14.69
CA PHE A 177 -9.00 2.70 -14.48
C PHE A 177 -9.60 1.43 -15.07
N PHE A 178 -8.79 0.65 -15.76
CA PHE A 178 -9.19 -0.60 -16.39
C PHE A 178 -8.26 -1.70 -15.87
N ASP A 179 -8.83 -2.67 -15.15
CA ASP A 179 -8.12 -3.81 -14.57
C ASP A 179 -8.66 -5.11 -15.18
N GLY A 180 -7.78 -5.91 -15.80
CA GLY A 180 -8.17 -7.18 -16.41
C GLY A 180 -9.20 -7.03 -17.55
N THR A 181 -8.74 -6.70 -18.75
CA THR A 181 -9.59 -6.75 -19.95
C THR A 181 -9.13 -7.87 -20.87
N ASP A 182 -10.03 -8.82 -21.14
CA ASP A 182 -9.81 -9.94 -22.04
C ASP A 182 -10.81 -9.88 -23.20
N LEU A 183 -10.31 -9.65 -24.42
CA LEU A 183 -11.10 -9.59 -25.64
C LEU A 183 -10.66 -10.71 -26.58
N LYS A 184 -11.60 -11.57 -26.94
CA LYS A 184 -11.34 -12.71 -27.85
C LYS A 184 -11.98 -12.47 -29.22
N GLY A 185 -11.38 -13.07 -30.27
CA GLY A 185 -11.91 -13.00 -31.63
C GLY A 185 -11.82 -11.61 -32.27
N LYS A 186 -12.78 -11.27 -33.15
CA LYS A 186 -12.83 -9.98 -33.89
C LYS A 186 -13.51 -8.86 -33.10
N SER A 187 -13.34 -8.84 -31.79
CA SER A 187 -14.07 -7.93 -30.91
C SER A 187 -13.49 -6.53 -30.93
N LYS A 188 -14.37 -5.52 -30.88
CA LYS A 188 -13.99 -4.11 -30.78
C LYS A 188 -14.44 -3.58 -29.44
N MET A 189 -13.53 -2.94 -28.73
CA MET A 189 -13.86 -2.27 -27.48
C MET A 189 -13.48 -0.80 -27.58
N HIS A 190 -14.45 0.06 -27.30
CA HIS A 190 -14.21 1.47 -27.04
C HIS A 190 -13.96 1.66 -25.55
N VAL A 191 -12.87 2.34 -25.20
CA VAL A 191 -12.48 2.63 -23.82
C VAL A 191 -12.43 4.15 -23.64
N GLY A 192 -13.20 4.66 -22.68
CA GLY A 192 -13.31 6.09 -22.41
C GLY A 192 -14.73 6.62 -22.61
N HIS A 193 -14.97 7.88 -22.29
CA HIS A 193 -16.31 8.47 -22.37
C HIS A 193 -16.72 8.73 -23.83
N LYS A 194 -17.95 8.36 -24.19
CA LYS A 194 -18.58 8.82 -25.43
C LYS A 194 -19.31 10.12 -25.12
N ILE A 195 -18.97 11.20 -25.81
CA ILE A 195 -19.58 12.52 -25.58
C ILE A 195 -20.19 12.97 -26.90
N ALA A 196 -21.52 13.06 -26.96
CA ALA A 196 -22.23 13.60 -28.10
C ALA A 196 -21.93 15.10 -28.29
N PRO A 197 -22.00 15.64 -29.51
CA PRO A 197 -21.77 17.06 -29.76
C PRO A 197 -22.64 17.96 -28.85
N GLY A 198 -22.02 18.82 -28.05
CA GLY A 198 -22.71 19.74 -27.14
C GLY A 198 -23.01 19.18 -25.74
N ALA A 199 -22.76 17.89 -25.48
CA ALA A 199 -22.87 17.31 -24.14
C ALA A 199 -21.62 17.66 -23.29
N MET A 200 -21.83 17.94 -22.00
CA MET A 200 -20.74 18.03 -21.02
C MET A 200 -20.69 16.76 -20.19
N GLY A 201 -19.55 16.07 -20.19
CA GLY A 201 -19.32 14.95 -19.28
C GLY A 201 -19.16 15.45 -17.84
N SER A 202 -19.99 14.96 -16.91
CA SER A 202 -20.01 15.45 -15.52
C SER A 202 -19.60 14.43 -14.46
N GLU A 203 -19.42 13.15 -14.79
CA GLU A 203 -19.18 12.13 -13.77
C GLU A 203 -17.70 11.94 -13.44
N GLY A 204 -17.48 11.46 -12.21
CA GLY A 204 -16.17 11.20 -11.63
C GLY A 204 -15.46 9.97 -12.21
N PRO A 205 -14.25 9.67 -11.71
CA PRO A 205 -13.48 8.52 -12.15
C PRO A 205 -14.27 7.22 -11.95
N THR A 206 -14.17 6.31 -12.91
CA THR A 206 -14.77 4.98 -12.82
C THR A 206 -13.67 3.91 -12.96
N THR A 207 -13.81 2.82 -12.21
CA THR A 207 -12.93 1.65 -12.32
C THR A 207 -13.73 0.49 -12.90
N TRP A 208 -13.21 -0.10 -13.98
CA TRP A 208 -13.78 -1.31 -14.57
C TRP A 208 -12.82 -2.47 -14.31
N THR A 209 -13.36 -3.56 -13.76
CA THR A 209 -12.62 -4.77 -13.46
C THR A 209 -13.20 -5.93 -14.27
N ASN A 210 -12.34 -6.83 -14.78
CA ASN A 210 -12.73 -8.08 -15.43
C ASN A 210 -13.67 -7.89 -16.63
N THR A 211 -13.36 -6.95 -17.52
CA THR A 211 -14.14 -6.79 -18.76
C THR A 211 -13.82 -7.93 -19.71
N THR A 212 -14.81 -8.76 -20.04
CA THR A 212 -14.66 -9.89 -20.97
C THR A 212 -15.53 -9.71 -22.21
N GLY A 213 -14.93 -9.85 -23.41
CA GLY A 213 -15.65 -9.89 -24.68
C GLY A 213 -15.54 -11.26 -25.35
N SER A 214 -16.68 -11.85 -25.75
CA SER A 214 -16.74 -13.06 -26.59
C SER A 214 -16.36 -12.77 -28.05
N GLU A 215 -16.35 -13.77 -28.92
CA GLU A 215 -16.10 -13.56 -30.36
C GLU A 215 -17.14 -12.62 -30.98
N GLU A 216 -16.68 -11.66 -31.78
CA GLU A 216 -17.49 -10.66 -32.51
C GLU A 216 -18.29 -9.67 -31.62
N ALA A 217 -17.82 -9.41 -30.40
CA ALA A 217 -18.44 -8.42 -29.50
C ALA A 217 -18.02 -6.98 -29.87
N GLU A 218 -18.99 -6.06 -29.89
CA GLU A 218 -18.72 -4.62 -29.84
C GLU A 218 -19.11 -4.09 -28.44
N GLY A 219 -18.11 -3.70 -27.66
CA GLY A 219 -18.27 -3.24 -26.28
C GLY A 219 -17.88 -1.78 -26.11
N HIS A 220 -18.52 -1.10 -25.16
CA HIS A 220 -18.09 0.22 -24.70
C HIS A 220 -17.94 0.18 -23.18
N VAL A 221 -16.74 0.57 -22.73
CA VAL A 221 -16.41 0.69 -21.32
C VAL A 221 -16.10 2.16 -21.04
N GLY A 222 -17.05 2.84 -20.41
CA GLY A 222 -17.04 4.28 -20.22
C GLY A 222 -18.45 4.86 -20.20
N ASN A 223 -18.61 6.04 -19.62
CA ASN A 223 -19.93 6.69 -19.59
C ASN A 223 -20.25 7.27 -20.98
N SER A 224 -21.52 7.18 -21.39
CA SER A 224 -22.04 7.83 -22.60
C SER A 224 -22.85 9.07 -22.20
N TYR A 225 -22.51 10.21 -22.77
CA TYR A 225 -23.14 11.49 -22.49
C TYR A 225 -23.80 12.05 -23.76
N GLY A 226 -25.10 12.29 -23.67
CA GLY A 226 -25.94 12.77 -24.78
C GLY A 226 -26.54 11.64 -25.62
N TYR A 227 -27.57 11.98 -26.39
CA TYR A 227 -28.25 11.14 -27.38
C TYR A 227 -28.02 11.69 -28.77
#